data_AF-A0A1I2MJE1-F1
#
_entry.id   AF-A0A1I2MJE1-F1
#
_cell.length_a   1.000
_cell.length_b   1.000
_cell.length_c   1.000
_cell.angle_alpha   90.00
_cell.angle_beta   90.00
_cell.angle_gamma   90.00
#
_symmetry.space_group_name_H-M   'P 1'
#
loop_
_entity.id
_entity.type
_entity.pdbx_description
1 polymer ?
#
loop_
_entity_poly.entity_id
_entity_poly.type
_entity_poly.pdbx_seq_one_letter_code
_entity_poly.pdbx_strand_id
1 'polypeptide(L)'
;MKKEKISYNQKSGFKTPANYFEGLEEDLLDMVKLSETLGEKKSAGFTAPIGYFDGLEDEILKKATKPETRVRNLFTKEAFLYAASIAAIVIAFASTFYINPETQTSWDNVELSVMENYIDNNNIEFSTSEISNYIFQQGYIIDDADLNTVNSDAMKNYLDENLEDPLYILDED
;
A
#
# COMPACT_ATOMS: atom_id res chain seq x y z
N MET A 1 39.77 67.14 25.18
CA MET A 1 39.19 65.78 25.08
C MET A 1 37.74 65.83 25.53
N LYS A 2 36.77 65.54 24.63
CA LYS A 2 35.35 65.44 24.99
C LYS A 2 35.12 64.14 25.76
N LYS A 3 34.45 64.19 26.91
CA LYS A 3 34.03 62.99 27.65
C LYS A 3 32.76 62.45 27.01
N GLU A 4 32.87 61.31 26.33
CA GLU A 4 31.72 60.53 25.85
C GLU A 4 30.89 60.07 27.06
N LYS A 5 29.63 60.52 27.17
CA LYS A 5 28.68 59.97 28.16
C LYS A 5 28.09 58.69 27.58
N ILE A 6 28.53 57.54 28.09
CA ILE A 6 27.86 56.26 27.83
C ILE A 6 26.39 56.36 28.27
N SER A 7 25.49 56.15 27.31
CA SER A 7 24.04 56.18 27.53
C SER A 7 23.62 54.88 28.24
N TYR A 8 23.38 54.96 29.55
CA TYR A 8 22.88 53.82 30.32
C TYR A 8 21.38 53.65 30.07
N ASN A 9 21.01 52.60 29.32
CA ASN A 9 19.61 52.22 29.16
C ASN A 9 19.13 51.58 30.47
N GLN A 10 18.32 52.29 31.24
CA GLN A 10 17.79 51.82 32.53
C GLN A 10 16.83 50.62 32.41
N LYS A 11 16.42 50.23 31.21
CA LYS A 11 15.54 49.07 30.96
C LYS A 11 16.34 47.91 30.38
N SER A 12 17.23 47.29 31.16
CA SER A 12 18.02 46.13 30.66
C SER A 12 17.19 44.86 30.44
N GLY A 13 15.88 44.87 30.68
CA GLY A 13 15.00 43.70 30.51
C GLY A 13 15.19 42.62 31.57
N PHE A 14 16.33 42.60 32.25
CA PHE A 14 16.62 41.73 33.37
C PHE A 14 16.02 42.31 34.65
N LYS A 15 15.16 41.52 35.30
CA LYS A 15 14.65 41.79 36.65
C LYS A 15 15.03 40.62 37.54
N THR A 16 15.45 40.90 38.76
CA THR A 16 15.60 39.87 39.78
C THR A 16 14.22 39.41 40.25
N PRO A 17 14.07 38.15 40.69
CA PRO A 17 12.84 37.67 41.32
C PRO A 17 12.44 38.53 42.51
N ALA A 18 11.15 38.50 42.87
CA ALA A 18 10.69 39.07 44.13
C ALA A 18 11.47 38.42 45.28
N ASN A 19 11.87 39.22 46.27
CA ASN A 19 12.57 38.79 47.48
C ASN A 19 13.98 38.19 47.26
N TYR A 20 14.60 38.37 46.08
CA TYR A 20 15.95 37.86 45.79
C TYR A 20 17.03 38.31 46.79
N PHE A 21 16.89 39.52 47.35
CA PHE A 21 17.84 40.08 48.31
C PHE A 21 17.36 39.97 49.77
N GLU A 22 16.19 39.38 50.01
CA GLU A 22 15.68 39.15 51.36
C GLU A 22 16.52 38.05 52.02
N GLY A 23 17.10 38.33 53.20
CA GLY A 23 17.97 37.38 53.91
C GLY A 23 19.41 37.27 53.41
N LEU A 24 19.77 37.91 52.29
CA LEU A 24 21.12 37.79 51.69
C LEU A 24 22.25 38.17 52.66
N GLU A 25 22.06 39.22 53.46
CA GLU A 25 23.07 39.66 54.44
C GLU A 25 23.25 38.64 55.56
N GLU A 26 22.15 38.06 56.05
CA GLU A 26 22.17 37.03 57.09
C GLU A 26 22.82 35.75 56.58
N ASP A 27 22.45 35.31 55.37
CA ASP A 27 23.05 34.16 54.69
C ASP A 27 24.56 34.33 54.48
N LEU A 28 25.00 35.52 54.05
CA LEU A 28 26.42 35.83 53.87
C LEU A 28 27.17 35.83 55.20
N LEU A 29 26.61 36.43 56.25
CA LEU A 29 27.22 36.44 57.57
C LEU A 29 27.31 35.03 58.14
N ASP A 30 26.29 34.20 57.95
CA ASP A 30 26.29 32.81 58.41
C ASP A 30 27.27 31.95 57.63
N MET A 31 27.44 32.19 56.33
CA MET A 31 28.48 31.54 55.52
C MET A 31 29.89 31.92 55.99
N VAL A 32 30.11 33.19 56.33
CA VAL A 32 31.40 33.66 56.87
C VAL A 32 31.67 33.05 58.24
N LYS A 33 30.72 33.07 59.17
CA LYS A 33 30.84 32.42 60.49
C LYS A 33 31.11 30.92 60.36
N LEU A 34 30.44 30.25 59.42
CA LEU A 34 30.67 28.84 59.14
C LEU A 34 32.09 28.59 58.61
N SER A 35 32.59 29.46 57.73
CA SER A 35 33.97 29.36 57.21
C SER A 35 35.03 29.62 58.30
N GLU A 36 34.78 30.55 59.22
CA GLU A 36 35.66 30.84 60.36
C GLU A 36 35.67 29.70 61.38
N THR A 37 34.51 29.09 61.65
CA THR A 37 34.37 27.94 62.57
C THR A 37 34.95 26.64 62.01
N LEU A 38 34.97 26.46 60.69
CA LEU A 38 35.59 25.31 60.03
C LEU A 38 37.14 25.36 60.07
N GLY A 39 37.75 26.54 60.27
CA GLY A 39 39.20 26.72 60.41
C GLY A 39 40.02 26.17 59.23
N GLU A 40 41.35 26.09 59.39
CA GLU A 40 42.30 25.49 58.42
C GLU A 40 42.10 23.97 58.19
N LYS A 41 40.90 23.42 58.35
CA LYS A 41 40.56 22.09 57.82
C LYS A 41 40.52 22.18 56.29
N LYS A 42 41.73 22.21 55.70
CA LYS A 42 42.02 22.21 54.25
C LYS A 42 41.50 20.97 53.52
N SER A 43 40.95 19.99 54.25
CA SER A 43 40.29 18.83 53.68
C SER A 43 38.83 19.18 53.44
N ALA A 44 38.51 19.70 52.25
CA ALA A 44 37.16 19.65 51.72
C ALA A 44 36.63 18.22 51.93
N GLY A 45 35.51 18.05 52.62
CA GLY A 45 35.07 16.76 53.15
C GLY A 45 34.96 15.64 52.11
N PHE A 46 34.83 16.00 50.84
CA PHE A 46 34.86 15.07 49.72
C PHE A 46 36.26 15.04 49.11
N THR A 47 36.99 13.97 49.41
CA THR A 47 38.20 13.61 48.67
C THR A 47 37.87 12.43 47.76
N ALA A 48 38.39 12.47 46.54
CA ALA A 48 38.28 11.31 45.66
C ALA A 48 39.12 10.15 46.25
N PRO A 49 38.66 8.90 46.14
CA PRO A 49 39.47 7.74 46.50
C PRO A 49 40.82 7.76 45.78
N ILE A 50 41.83 7.16 46.43
CA ILE A 50 43.16 6.99 45.83
C ILE A 50 42.99 6.21 44.51
N GLY A 51 43.47 6.79 43.42
CA GLY A 51 43.40 6.20 42.08
C GLY A 51 42.06 6.33 41.36
N TYR A 52 41.12 7.16 41.84
CA TYR A 52 39.82 7.36 41.17
C TYR A 52 39.94 7.82 39.70
N PHE A 53 40.95 8.63 39.41
CA PHE A 53 41.21 9.14 38.06
C PHE A 53 42.17 8.26 37.26
N ASP A 54 42.71 7.20 37.85
CA ASP A 54 43.64 6.29 37.17
C ASP A 54 42.88 5.51 36.10
N GLY A 55 43.28 5.65 34.84
CA GLY A 55 42.64 4.97 33.71
C GLY A 55 41.28 5.55 33.28
N LEU A 56 40.84 6.67 33.87
CA LEU A 56 39.60 7.34 33.46
C LEU A 56 39.66 7.79 31.98
N GLU A 57 40.81 8.33 31.56
CA GLU A 57 41.04 8.73 30.17
C GLU A 57 40.91 7.54 29.20
N ASP A 58 41.54 6.42 29.53
CA ASP A 58 41.47 5.18 28.73
C ASP A 58 40.04 4.62 28.67
N GLU A 59 39.29 4.69 29.78
CA GLU A 59 37.90 4.25 29.83
C GLU A 59 36.99 5.14 28.98
N ILE A 60 37.19 6.46 29.03
CA ILE A 60 36.47 7.43 28.20
C ILE A 60 36.80 7.19 26.73
N LEU A 61 38.08 7.05 26.36
CA LEU A 61 38.50 6.78 24.99
C LEU A 61 37.95 5.46 24.47
N LYS A 62 37.96 4.40 25.28
CA LYS A 62 37.37 3.10 24.92
C LYS A 62 35.86 3.18 24.69
N LYS A 63 35.14 4.01 25.45
CA LYS A 63 33.70 4.23 25.29
C LYS A 63 33.36 5.18 24.13
N ALA A 64 34.22 6.16 23.86
CA ALA A 64 34.06 7.11 22.76
C ALA A 64 34.36 6.45 21.41
N THR A 65 35.35 5.56 21.37
CA THR A 65 35.72 4.78 20.19
C THR A 65 34.82 3.54 20.07
N LYS A 66 33.50 3.73 19.99
CA LYS A 66 32.60 2.64 19.58
C LYS A 66 32.91 2.32 18.11
N PRO A 67 33.18 1.05 17.74
CA PRO A 67 33.25 0.69 16.34
C PRO A 67 31.92 1.06 15.70
N GLU A 68 31.94 1.82 14.61
CA GLU A 68 30.73 2.20 13.90
C GLU A 68 29.93 0.93 13.59
N THR A 69 28.72 0.85 14.15
CA THR A 69 27.83 -0.28 13.87
C THR A 69 27.54 -0.27 12.40
N ARG A 70 27.94 -1.33 11.68
CA ARG A 70 27.76 -1.44 10.23
C ARG A 70 26.28 -1.27 9.89
N VAL A 71 25.89 -0.06 9.47
CA VAL A 71 24.54 0.22 9.01
C VAL A 71 24.33 -0.51 7.69
N ARG A 72 23.39 -1.47 7.68
CA ARG A 72 22.99 -2.17 6.47
C ARG A 72 21.64 -1.61 6.04
N ASN A 73 21.56 -1.15 4.80
CA ASN A 73 20.28 -0.72 4.23
C ASN A 73 19.32 -1.93 4.16
N LEU A 74 18.15 -1.81 4.79
CA LEU A 74 17.14 -2.87 4.88
C LEU A 74 16.38 -3.08 3.57
N PHE A 75 16.25 -2.04 2.75
CA PHE A 75 15.53 -2.08 1.48
C PHE A 75 16.46 -1.72 0.33
N THR A 76 16.88 -2.74 -0.42
CA THR A 76 17.64 -2.56 -1.66
C THR A 76 16.67 -2.42 -2.83
N LYS A 77 17.06 -1.62 -3.84
CA LYS A 77 16.27 -1.45 -5.07
C LYS A 77 16.05 -2.78 -5.79
N GLU A 78 17.02 -3.69 -5.70
CA GLU A 78 16.96 -5.03 -6.27
C GLU A 78 15.86 -5.89 -5.62
N ALA A 79 15.75 -5.86 -4.28
CA ALA A 79 14.68 -6.56 -3.58
C ALA A 79 13.30 -5.99 -3.93
N PHE A 80 13.20 -4.67 -4.10
CA PHE A 80 11.97 -4.01 -4.54
C PHE A 80 11.59 -4.38 -5.98
N LEU A 81 12.56 -4.40 -6.90
CA LEU A 81 12.34 -4.82 -8.29
C LEU A 81 11.91 -6.28 -8.38
N TYR A 82 12.52 -7.17 -7.59
CA TYR A 82 12.12 -8.57 -7.53
C TYR A 82 10.69 -8.73 -6.99
N ALA A 83 10.35 -8.08 -5.88
CA ALA A 83 8.99 -8.09 -5.32
C ALA A 83 7.95 -7.51 -6.29
N ALA A 84 8.29 -6.41 -6.97
CA ALA A 84 7.42 -5.80 -7.98
C ALA A 84 7.17 -6.73 -9.17
N SER A 85 8.21 -7.45 -9.65
CA SER A 85 8.06 -8.40 -10.76
C SER A 85 7.15 -9.58 -10.40
N ILE A 86 7.26 -10.12 -9.17
CA ILE A 86 6.37 -11.19 -8.69
C ILE A 86 4.95 -10.67 -8.57
N ALA A 87 4.75 -9.49 -7.97
CA ALA A 87 3.43 -8.89 -7.86
C ALA A 87 2.79 -8.63 -9.22
N ALA A 88 3.55 -8.19 -10.23
CA ALA A 88 3.06 -7.98 -11.58
C ALA A 88 2.56 -9.29 -12.23
N ILE A 89 3.29 -10.40 -12.05
CA ILE A 89 2.86 -11.72 -12.55
C ILE A 89 1.58 -12.17 -11.84
N VAL A 90 1.49 -12.01 -10.52
CA VAL A 90 0.29 -12.35 -9.74
C VAL A 90 -0.91 -11.51 -10.19
N ILE A 91 -0.71 -10.21 -10.39
CA ILE A 91 -1.76 -9.30 -10.89
C ILE A 91 -2.17 -9.68 -12.31
N ALA A 92 -1.23 -9.99 -13.20
CA ALA A 92 -1.54 -10.43 -14.56
C ALA A 92 -2.37 -11.73 -14.56
N PHE A 93 -1.98 -12.71 -13.73
CA PHE A 93 -2.71 -13.98 -13.60
C PHE A 93 -4.09 -13.81 -12.93
N ALA A 94 -4.20 -12.95 -11.92
CA ALA A 94 -5.50 -12.61 -11.33
C ALA A 94 -6.37 -11.87 -12.35
N SER A 95 -5.79 -10.98 -13.16
CA SER A 95 -6.52 -10.20 -14.15
C SER A 95 -7.17 -11.09 -15.22
N THR A 96 -6.51 -12.17 -15.65
CA THR A 96 -7.12 -13.13 -16.59
C THR A 96 -8.34 -13.83 -16.01
N PHE A 97 -8.37 -14.07 -14.69
CA PHE A 97 -9.47 -14.77 -14.04
C PHE A 97 -10.65 -13.86 -13.66
N TYR A 98 -10.38 -12.59 -13.32
CA TYR A 98 -11.39 -11.67 -12.80
C TYR A 98 -11.93 -10.65 -13.81
N ILE A 99 -11.21 -10.36 -14.90
CA ILE A 99 -11.57 -9.27 -15.84
C ILE A 99 -12.28 -9.81 -17.10
N ASN A 100 -12.07 -11.08 -17.45
CA ASN A 100 -12.82 -11.76 -18.51
C ASN A 100 -13.57 -12.96 -17.92
N PRO A 101 -14.71 -12.77 -17.24
CA PRO A 101 -15.67 -13.86 -17.20
C PRO A 101 -16.00 -14.14 -18.67
N GLU A 102 -15.69 -15.32 -19.19
CA GLU A 102 -16.29 -15.77 -20.45
C GLU A 102 -17.77 -15.44 -20.33
N THR A 103 -18.24 -14.49 -21.15
CA THR A 103 -19.67 -14.28 -21.30
C THR A 103 -20.18 -15.62 -21.74
N GLN A 104 -20.86 -16.35 -20.85
CA GLN A 104 -21.51 -17.58 -21.23
C GLN A 104 -22.32 -17.24 -22.48
N THR A 105 -21.94 -17.83 -23.61
CA THR A 105 -22.67 -17.74 -24.87
C THR A 105 -23.98 -18.48 -24.64
N SER A 106 -24.89 -17.82 -23.93
CA SER A 106 -26.29 -18.21 -23.87
C SER A 106 -26.95 -17.75 -25.16
N TRP A 107 -27.89 -18.54 -25.65
CA TRP A 107 -28.76 -18.16 -26.78
C TRP A 107 -29.47 -16.82 -26.52
N ASP A 108 -29.64 -16.43 -25.26
CA ASP A 108 -30.24 -15.15 -24.85
C ASP A 108 -29.37 -13.92 -25.20
N ASN A 109 -28.07 -14.11 -25.40
CA ASN A 109 -27.09 -13.02 -25.60
C ASN A 109 -26.49 -13.00 -27.01
N VAL A 110 -27.07 -13.75 -27.95
CA VAL A 110 -26.63 -13.73 -29.35
C VAL A 110 -27.06 -12.41 -29.99
N GLU A 111 -26.08 -11.60 -30.40
CA GLU A 111 -26.35 -10.34 -31.09
C GLU A 111 -26.81 -10.62 -32.53
N LEU A 112 -27.80 -9.85 -33.00
CA LEU A 112 -28.36 -10.00 -34.34
C LEU A 112 -27.27 -9.90 -35.44
N SER A 113 -26.26 -9.05 -35.24
CA SER A 113 -25.14 -8.87 -36.16
C SER A 113 -24.30 -10.14 -36.34
N VAL A 114 -24.19 -10.97 -35.30
CA VAL A 114 -23.49 -12.26 -35.35
C VAL A 114 -24.31 -13.28 -36.15
N MET A 115 -25.63 -13.30 -35.95
CA MET A 115 -26.53 -14.14 -36.74
C MET A 115 -26.56 -13.75 -38.22
N GLU A 116 -26.64 -12.46 -38.52
CA GLU A 116 -26.56 -11.95 -39.90
C GLU A 116 -25.24 -12.35 -40.55
N ASN A 117 -24.12 -12.16 -39.84
CA ASN A 117 -22.81 -12.56 -40.34
C ASN A 117 -22.71 -14.07 -40.59
N TYR A 118 -23.28 -14.90 -39.71
CA TYR A 118 -23.27 -16.34 -39.86
C TYR A 118 -24.05 -16.80 -41.10
N ILE A 119 -25.25 -16.23 -41.33
CA ILE A 119 -26.08 -16.56 -42.49
C ILE A 119 -25.40 -16.12 -43.79
N ASP A 120 -24.86 -14.90 -43.81
CA ASP A 120 -24.21 -14.33 -45.00
C ASP A 120 -22.89 -15.05 -45.34
N ASN A 121 -22.08 -15.41 -44.35
CA ASN A 121 -20.76 -16.01 -44.58
C ASN A 121 -20.78 -17.53 -44.75
N ASN A 122 -21.69 -18.26 -44.08
CA ASN A 122 -21.78 -19.72 -44.21
C ASN A 122 -22.66 -20.17 -45.37
N ASN A 123 -22.94 -19.25 -46.31
CA ASN A 123 -23.60 -19.54 -47.58
C ASN A 123 -24.95 -20.27 -47.40
N ILE A 124 -25.67 -19.92 -46.32
CA ILE A 124 -26.97 -20.49 -46.00
C ILE A 124 -28.03 -19.77 -46.85
N GLU A 125 -28.11 -20.18 -48.11
CA GLU A 125 -29.07 -19.63 -49.07
C GLU A 125 -30.45 -20.24 -48.83
N PHE A 126 -31.27 -19.59 -48.01
CA PHE A 126 -32.67 -19.95 -47.88
C PHE A 126 -33.51 -19.25 -48.94
N SER A 127 -34.21 -20.00 -49.78
CA SER A 127 -35.25 -19.41 -50.63
C SER A 127 -36.43 -18.94 -49.79
N THR A 128 -37.14 -17.90 -50.22
CA THR A 128 -38.37 -17.43 -49.54
C THR A 128 -39.40 -18.55 -49.37
N SER A 129 -39.43 -19.52 -50.30
CA SER A 129 -40.25 -20.73 -50.22
C SER A 129 -39.84 -21.68 -49.08
N GLU A 130 -38.55 -21.88 -48.86
CA GLU A 130 -38.03 -22.75 -47.80
C GLU A 130 -38.28 -22.12 -46.43
N ILE A 131 -37.99 -20.82 -46.26
CA ILE A 131 -38.30 -20.07 -45.04
C ILE A 131 -39.80 -20.18 -44.71
N SER A 132 -40.66 -20.02 -45.73
CA SER A 132 -42.10 -20.16 -45.58
C SER A 132 -42.50 -21.56 -45.11
N ASN A 133 -41.89 -22.63 -45.61
CA ASN A 133 -42.20 -23.99 -45.15
C ASN A 133 -41.77 -24.24 -43.69
N TYR A 134 -40.71 -23.58 -43.22
CA TYR A 134 -40.24 -23.71 -41.83
C TYR A 134 -41.08 -22.89 -40.85
N ILE A 135 -41.55 -21.71 -41.25
CA ILE A 135 -42.36 -20.83 -40.39
C ILE A 135 -43.85 -21.21 -40.42
N PHE A 136 -44.30 -21.82 -41.51
CA PHE A 136 -45.71 -22.17 -41.71
C PHE A 136 -45.92 -23.69 -41.81
N GLN A 137 -46.65 -24.27 -40.85
CA GLN A 137 -47.12 -25.64 -40.96
C GLN A 137 -48.57 -25.63 -41.46
N GLN A 138 -48.82 -26.22 -42.64
CA GLN A 138 -50.17 -26.34 -43.21
C GLN A 138 -50.94 -25.00 -43.33
N GLY A 139 -50.23 -23.89 -43.54
CA GLY A 139 -50.81 -22.55 -43.69
C GLY A 139 -51.05 -21.77 -42.39
N TYR A 140 -50.62 -22.30 -41.24
CA TYR A 140 -50.62 -21.61 -39.95
C TYR A 140 -49.19 -21.21 -39.55
N ILE A 141 -49.01 -20.01 -38.97
CA ILE A 141 -47.73 -19.57 -38.40
C ILE A 141 -47.47 -20.45 -37.17
N ILE A 142 -46.28 -21.06 -37.10
CA ILE A 142 -45.83 -21.78 -35.90
C ILE A 142 -45.60 -20.73 -34.80
N ASP A 143 -46.36 -20.81 -33.70
CA ASP A 143 -46.25 -19.92 -32.54
C ASP A 143 -45.53 -20.64 -31.37
N ASP A 144 -45.03 -19.88 -30.39
CA ASP A 144 -44.29 -20.42 -29.24
C ASP A 144 -45.09 -21.49 -28.47
N ALA A 145 -46.42 -21.40 -28.50
CA ALA A 145 -47.32 -22.38 -27.90
C ALA A 145 -47.23 -23.78 -28.57
N ASP A 146 -46.95 -23.84 -29.88
CA ASP A 146 -46.85 -25.09 -30.62
C ASP A 146 -45.53 -25.81 -30.31
N LEU A 147 -44.45 -25.04 -30.12
CA LEU A 147 -43.13 -25.56 -29.74
C LEU A 147 -43.11 -26.19 -28.34
N ASN A 148 -43.98 -25.73 -27.43
CA ASN A 148 -44.13 -26.32 -26.09
C ASN A 148 -44.73 -27.74 -26.10
N THR A 149 -45.33 -28.17 -27.21
CA THR A 149 -45.87 -29.54 -27.36
C THR A 149 -44.83 -30.53 -27.88
N VAL A 150 -43.69 -30.03 -28.35
CA VAL A 150 -42.63 -30.85 -28.90
C VAL A 150 -41.86 -31.52 -27.77
N ASN A 151 -41.85 -32.85 -27.79
CA ASN A 151 -41.14 -33.65 -26.81
C ASN A 151 -39.62 -33.40 -26.93
N SER A 152 -39.00 -32.95 -25.84
CA SER A 152 -37.59 -32.58 -25.81
C SER A 152 -36.65 -33.75 -26.11
N ASP A 153 -37.00 -34.98 -25.74
CA ASP A 153 -36.20 -36.17 -26.04
C ASP A 153 -36.25 -36.53 -27.53
N ALA A 154 -37.43 -36.40 -28.15
CA ALA A 154 -37.60 -36.60 -29.59
C ALA A 154 -36.85 -35.53 -30.39
N MET A 155 -36.91 -34.28 -29.96
CA MET A 155 -36.13 -33.18 -30.55
C MET A 155 -34.63 -33.45 -30.43
N LYS A 156 -34.15 -33.83 -29.24
CA LYS A 156 -32.75 -34.16 -29.01
C LYS A 156 -32.27 -35.27 -29.94
N ASN A 157 -33.03 -36.37 -30.05
CA ASN A 157 -32.66 -37.48 -30.93
C ASN A 157 -32.62 -37.07 -32.41
N TYR A 158 -33.57 -36.24 -32.86
CA TYR A 158 -33.57 -35.73 -34.22
C TYR A 158 -32.36 -34.85 -34.51
N LEU A 159 -32.00 -33.98 -33.57
CA LEU A 159 -30.82 -33.12 -33.68
C LEU A 159 -29.52 -33.94 -33.67
N ASP A 160 -29.40 -34.94 -32.78
CA ASP A 160 -28.24 -35.84 -32.75
C ASP A 160 -28.12 -36.69 -34.04
N GLU A 161 -29.22 -36.99 -34.71
CA GLU A 161 -29.24 -37.81 -35.95
C GLU A 161 -29.03 -36.98 -37.23
N ASN A 162 -29.45 -35.71 -37.24
CA ASN A 162 -29.45 -34.86 -38.45
C ASN A 162 -28.44 -33.70 -38.40
N LEU A 163 -27.86 -33.38 -37.25
CA LEU A 163 -26.72 -32.47 -37.17
C LEU A 163 -25.43 -33.29 -37.28
N GLU A 164 -24.66 -33.05 -38.34
CA GLU A 164 -23.26 -33.47 -38.33
C GLU A 164 -22.52 -32.73 -37.22
N ASP A 165 -21.62 -33.46 -36.55
CA ASP A 165 -20.91 -33.07 -35.34
C ASP A 165 -20.53 -31.58 -35.32
N PRO A 166 -21.04 -30.76 -34.36
CA PRO A 166 -20.71 -29.35 -34.27
C PRO A 166 -19.21 -29.08 -34.07
N LEU A 167 -18.41 -30.13 -33.83
CA LEU A 167 -16.95 -30.07 -33.84
C LEU A 167 -16.38 -29.55 -35.18
N TYR A 168 -17.08 -29.72 -36.31
CA TYR A 168 -16.65 -29.15 -37.60
C TYR A 168 -16.90 -27.63 -37.74
N ILE A 169 -17.67 -27.02 -36.84
CA ILE A 169 -17.92 -25.56 -36.84
C ILE A 169 -16.77 -24.81 -36.14
N LEU A 170 -15.96 -25.50 -35.33
CA LEU A 170 -14.90 -24.90 -34.51
C LEU A 170 -13.48 -25.28 -34.95
N ASP A 171 -13.33 -26.22 -35.89
CA ASP A 171 -12.06 -26.56 -36.52
C ASP A 171 -12.05 -26.07 -37.98
N GLU A 172 -11.67 -24.81 -38.19
CA GLU A 172 -11.07 -24.39 -39.46
C GLU A 172 -9.91 -23.41 -39.20
N ASP A 173 -8.78 -23.68 -39.86
CA ASP A 173 -7.63 -22.78 -40.03
C ASP A 173 -8.00 -21.51 -40.81
#